data_AF-U3IU00-F1
#
_entry.id   AF-U3IU00-F1
#
_cell.length_a   1.000
_cell.length_b   1.000
_cell.length_c   1.000
_cell.angle_alpha   90.00
_cell.angle_beta   90.00
_cell.angle_gamma   90.00
#
_symmetry.space_group_name_H-M   'P 1'
#
loop_
_entity.id
_entity.type
_entity.pdbx_description
1 polymer ?
#
loop_
_entity_poly.entity_id
_entity_poly.type
_entity_poly.pdbx_seq_one_letter_code
_entity_poly.pdbx_strand_id
1 'polypeptide(L)'
;MLKKKQPNGYYYCESSVFLGEKHAAEPDDAELVSLSKRLVENAVLKAVQQYLEETQNKTRQTDGSPVKTEEAASGTKNESDNESSK
;
A
#
# COMPACT_ATOMS: atom_id res chain seq x y z
N MET A 1 -17.96 -33.24 15.31
CA MET A 1 -16.82 -32.31 15.29
C MET A 1 -16.85 -31.45 16.56
N LEU A 2 -16.21 -31.89 17.66
CA LEU A 2 -16.40 -31.28 19.00
C LEU A 2 -15.31 -30.26 19.38
N LYS A 3 -14.21 -30.21 18.62
CA LYS A 3 -13.12 -29.27 18.90
C LYS A 3 -13.54 -27.86 18.53
N LYS A 4 -13.17 -26.89 19.38
CA LYS A 4 -13.44 -25.46 19.15
C LYS A 4 -12.81 -25.04 17.83
N LYS A 5 -13.57 -24.29 17.03
CA LYS A 5 -13.07 -23.67 15.80
C LYS A 5 -11.96 -22.66 16.10
N GLN A 6 -11.08 -22.47 15.13
CA GLN A 6 -10.06 -21.44 15.15
C GLN A 6 -10.68 -20.05 15.02
N PRO A 7 -9.99 -18.96 15.42
CA PRO A 7 -10.51 -17.58 15.27
C PRO A 7 -10.80 -17.17 13.82
N ASN A 8 -10.12 -17.79 12.85
CA ASN A 8 -10.36 -17.61 11.42
C ASN A 8 -11.63 -18.34 10.91
N GLY A 9 -12.40 -18.99 11.79
CA GLY A 9 -13.65 -19.68 11.47
C GLY A 9 -13.48 -21.12 10.93
N TYR A 10 -12.24 -21.58 10.72
CA TYR A 10 -11.95 -22.93 10.25
C TYR A 10 -12.00 -23.97 11.37
N TYR A 11 -12.22 -25.22 11.00
CA TYR A 11 -12.19 -26.33 11.95
C TYR A 11 -10.79 -26.53 12.52
N TYR A 12 -10.74 -27.12 13.72
CA TYR A 12 -9.48 -27.52 14.32
C TYR A 12 -8.80 -28.61 13.47
N CYS A 13 -7.56 -28.36 13.03
CA CYS A 13 -6.74 -29.32 12.30
C CYS A 13 -5.69 -29.92 13.26
N GLU A 14 -5.73 -31.25 13.47
CA GLU A 14 -4.67 -31.97 14.21
C GLU A 14 -3.40 -32.11 13.39
N SER A 15 -3.57 -32.31 12.09
CA SER A 15 -2.47 -32.51 11.14
C SER A 15 -2.92 -32.01 9.77
N SER A 16 -1.96 -31.74 8.89
CA SER A 16 -2.21 -31.33 7.53
C SER A 16 -1.17 -31.94 6.62
N VAL A 17 -1.61 -32.37 5.44
CA VAL A 17 -0.75 -32.86 4.38
C VAL A 17 -0.82 -31.87 3.23
N PHE A 18 0.34 -31.53 2.68
CA PHE A 18 0.44 -30.72 1.47
C PHE A 18 0.49 -31.67 0.27
N LEU A 19 -0.50 -31.58 -0.64
CA LEU A 19 -0.56 -32.41 -1.85
C LEU A 19 0.19 -31.81 -3.05
N GLY A 20 1.20 -30.98 -2.80
CA GLY A 20 2.06 -30.43 -3.83
C GLY A 20 3.52 -30.73 -3.49
N GLU A 21 4.32 -31.01 -4.52
CA GLU A 21 5.77 -30.92 -4.40
C GLU A 21 6.07 -29.48 -3.93
N LYS A 22 6.75 -29.33 -2.78
CA LYS A 22 7.32 -28.04 -2.41
C LYS A 22 8.42 -27.77 -3.42
N HIS A 23 8.02 -27.27 -4.58
CA HIS A 23 8.91 -26.58 -5.49
C HIS A 23 9.40 -25.33 -4.74
N ALA A 24 10.43 -25.52 -3.93
CA ALA A 24 11.57 -24.62 -3.94
C ALA A 24 12.37 -24.82 -5.24
N ALA A 25 11.71 -25.29 -6.30
CA ALA A 25 12.25 -25.32 -7.64
C ALA A 25 12.19 -23.88 -8.14
N GLU A 26 13.33 -23.46 -8.62
CA GLU A 26 13.56 -22.26 -9.40
C GLU A 26 12.32 -21.91 -10.24
N PRO A 27 11.86 -20.64 -10.22
CA PRO A 27 10.73 -20.24 -11.05
C PRO A 27 11.03 -20.64 -12.50
N ASP A 28 10.06 -21.29 -13.16
CA ASP A 28 10.18 -21.68 -14.57
C ASP A 28 10.70 -20.50 -15.40
N ASP A 29 11.75 -20.72 -16.19
CA ASP A 29 12.40 -19.68 -17.01
C ASP A 29 11.38 -18.94 -17.88
N ALA A 30 10.33 -19.63 -18.34
CA ALA A 30 9.23 -19.02 -19.10
C ALA A 30 8.44 -17.99 -18.28
N GLU A 31 8.16 -18.29 -17.01
CA GLU A 31 7.48 -17.39 -16.07
C GLU A 31 8.37 -16.20 -15.71
N LEU A 32 9.68 -16.42 -15.56
CA LEU A 32 10.64 -15.36 -15.28
C LEU A 32 10.77 -14.37 -16.45
N VAL A 33 10.80 -14.89 -17.68
CA VAL A 33 10.78 -14.07 -18.91
C VAL A 33 9.46 -13.29 -19.03
N SER A 34 8.32 -13.95 -18.77
CA SER A 34 7.01 -13.29 -18.78
C SER A 34 6.90 -12.18 -17.73
N LEU A 35 7.42 -12.41 -16.53
CA LEU A 35 7.45 -11.40 -15.47
C LEU A 35 8.38 -10.22 -15.82
N SER A 36 9.61 -10.51 -16.25
CA SER A 36 10.57 -9.47 -16.63
C SER A 36 10.03 -8.57 -17.75
N LYS A 37 9.36 -9.15 -18.76
CA LYS A 37 8.66 -8.39 -19.80
C LYS A 37 7.62 -7.43 -19.21
N ARG A 38 6.73 -7.93 -18.34
CA ARG A 38 5.68 -7.10 -17.71
C ARG A 38 6.27 -5.97 -16.86
N LEU A 39 7.36 -6.24 -16.14
CA LEU A 39 8.03 -5.22 -15.33
C LEU A 39 8.62 -4.11 -16.20
N VAL A 40 9.32 -4.47 -17.28
CA VAL A 40 9.90 -3.51 -18.23
C VAL A 40 8.80 -2.71 -18.91
N GLU A 41 7.77 -3.37 -19.43
CA GLU A 41 6.65 -2.71 -20.11
C GLU A 41 5.97 -1.69 -19.19
N ASN A 42 5.65 -2.07 -17.95
CA ASN A 42 5.05 -1.16 -16.97
C ASN A 42 5.98 0.00 -16.60
N ALA A 43 7.28 -0.26 -16.41
CA ALA A 43 8.25 0.78 -16.08
C ALA A 43 8.41 1.79 -17.23
N VAL A 44 8.45 1.30 -18.47
CA VAL A 44 8.53 2.14 -19.67
C VAL A 44 7.27 2.99 -19.81
N LEU A 45 6.08 2.40 -19.65
CA LEU A 45 4.82 3.16 -19.72
C LEU A 45 4.79 4.28 -18.67
N LYS A 46 5.20 4.00 -17.43
CA LYS A 46 5.31 5.01 -16.37
C LYS A 46 6.35 6.09 -16.69
N ALA A 47 7.51 5.71 -17.21
CA ALA A 47 8.56 6.66 -17.58
C ALA A 47 8.13 7.59 -18.72
N VAL A 48 7.41 7.06 -19.72
CA VAL A 48 6.84 7.87 -20.81
C VAL A 48 5.79 8.84 -20.27
N GLN A 49 4.89 8.37 -19.41
CA GLN A 49 3.90 9.23 -18.78
C GLN A 49 4.58 10.35 -17.97
N GLN A 50 5.55 10.00 -17.13
CA GLN A 50 6.31 10.97 -16.34
C GLN A 50 7.02 11.99 -17.23
N TYR A 51 7.65 11.56 -18.33
CA TYR A 51 8.30 12.46 -19.27
C TYR A 51 7.32 13.49 -19.84
N LEU A 52 6.12 13.04 -20.24
CA LEU A 52 5.09 13.93 -20.77
C LEU A 52 4.59 14.90 -19.69
N GLU A 53 4.40 14.44 -18.46
CA GLU A 53 4.03 15.28 -17.32
C GLU A 53 5.11 16.32 -17.01
N GLU A 54 6.38 15.93 -16.93
CA GLU A 54 7.48 16.86 -16.62
C GLU A 54 7.77 17.84 -17.76
N THR A 55 7.64 17.42 -19.01
CA THR A 55 7.89 18.31 -20.17
C THR A 55 6.72 19.25 -20.45
N GLN A 56 5.47 18.84 -20.21
CA GLN A 56 4.29 19.67 -20.49
C GLN A 56 3.73 20.41 -19.28
N ASN A 57 3.89 19.89 -18.06
CA ASN A 57 3.37 20.55 -16.85
C ASN A 57 4.33 21.60 -16.27
N LYS A 58 5.64 21.52 -16.60
CA LYS A 58 6.66 22.48 -16.12
C LYS A 58 6.48 23.92 -16.63
N THR A 59 5.69 24.12 -17.69
CA THR A 59 5.32 25.47 -18.16
C THR A 59 4.28 26.15 -17.25
N ARG A 60 3.63 25.42 -16.33
CA ARG A 60 2.54 25.94 -15.48
C ARG A 60 2.90 26.17 -14.00
N GLN A 61 4.02 25.65 -13.51
CA GLN A 61 4.37 25.71 -12.06
C GLN A 61 5.50 26.68 -11.69
N THR A 62 6.05 27.45 -12.64
CA THR A 62 7.11 28.43 -12.34
C THR A 62 6.60 29.83 -11.94
N ASP A 63 5.30 30.01 -11.67
CA ASP A 63 4.74 31.30 -11.24
C ASP A 63 3.87 31.16 -9.98
N GLY A 64 4.50 30.80 -8.86
CA GLY A 64 3.76 30.52 -7.62
C GLY A 64 4.57 30.30 -6.34
N SER A 65 5.61 31.12 -6.13
CA SER A 65 6.21 31.52 -4.83
C SER A 65 6.70 30.48 -3.78
N PRO A 66 7.92 30.66 -3.19
CA PRO A 66 8.48 29.80 -2.16
C PRO A 66 8.51 30.47 -0.77
N VAL A 67 7.82 29.95 0.27
CA VAL A 67 8.08 30.30 1.70
C VAL A 67 7.62 29.12 2.58
N LYS A 68 8.50 28.23 3.05
CA LYS A 68 9.17 28.22 4.38
C LYS A 68 8.27 28.53 5.59
N THR A 69 8.13 27.51 6.45
CA THR A 69 8.12 27.57 7.93
C THR A 69 7.17 28.56 8.60
N GLU A 70 6.22 28.10 9.43
CA GLU A 70 6.00 28.56 10.82
C GLU A 70 5.23 27.48 11.62
N GLU A 71 5.95 26.79 12.52
CA GLU A 71 5.40 26.16 13.71
C GLU A 71 5.20 27.31 14.72
N ALA A 72 3.96 27.63 15.10
CA ALA A 72 3.68 28.58 16.17
C ALA A 72 2.46 28.13 16.98
N ALA A 73 2.77 27.80 18.24
CA ALA A 73 1.83 27.45 19.29
C ALA A 73 0.82 28.56 19.59
N SER A 74 -0.42 28.18 19.86
CA SER A 74 -1.26 28.91 20.83
C SER A 74 -2.33 27.96 21.38
N GLY A 75 -2.09 27.47 22.59
CA GLY A 75 -3.12 26.81 23.39
C GLY A 75 -4.06 27.86 23.99
N THR A 76 -5.34 27.55 24.06
CA THR A 76 -6.23 28.11 25.09
C THR A 76 -7.25 27.04 25.46
N LYS A 77 -7.10 26.54 26.69
CA LYS A 77 -8.11 25.74 27.39
C LYS A 77 -9.37 26.59 27.56
N ASN A 78 -10.55 25.99 27.47
CA ASN A 78 -11.64 26.33 28.38
C ASN A 78 -12.65 25.17 28.44
N GLU A 79 -12.92 24.80 29.69
CA GLU A 79 -13.83 23.78 30.18
C GLU A 79 -15.29 24.17 29.90
N SER A 80 -16.13 23.17 29.67
CA SER A 80 -17.53 23.26 30.06
C SER A 80 -18.09 21.85 30.25
N ASP A 81 -17.92 21.36 31.47
CA ASP A 81 -18.82 20.38 32.06
C ASP A 81 -20.25 20.93 32.04
N ASN A 82 -21.20 20.14 31.56
CA ASN A 82 -22.55 20.23 32.12
C ASN A 82 -23.22 18.87 32.09
N GLU A 83 -23.37 18.34 33.30
CA GLU A 83 -24.25 17.24 33.67
C GLU A 83 -25.73 17.52 33.33
N SER A 84 -26.53 16.47 33.53
CA SER A 84 -27.99 16.44 33.66
C SER A 84 -28.73 16.13 32.34
N SER A 85 -29.71 15.23 32.29
CA SER A 85 -30.44 14.54 33.36
C SER A 85 -31.27 13.40 32.74
N LYS A 86 -31.40 12.32 33.52
CA LYS A 86 -32.54 11.39 33.66
C LYS A 86 -32.89 10.41 32.54
#